data_AF-A0A5C9EXF1-F1
#
_entry.id   AF-A0A5C9EXF1-F1
#
_cell.length_a   1.000
_cell.length_b   1.000
_cell.length_c   1.000
_cell.angle_alpha   90.00
_cell.angle_beta   90.00
_cell.angle_gamma   90.00
#
_symmetry.space_group_name_H-M   'P 1'
#
loop_
_entity.id
_entity.type
_entity.pdbx_description
1 polymer ?
#
loop_
_entity_poly.entity_id
_entity_poly.type
_entity_poly.pdbx_seq_one_letter_code
_entity_poly.pdbx_strand_id
1 'polypeptide(L)'
;MFQSFFEPYLVVFLMAFILGFLHTILPCEDKAIFLFWSLGISKTPKRSFYILALYGFGLIAANLIIAGALIFVTILPFFFGLPSPDSSTINFFGALSSIIAAIILLGVILKGKYMPHNISENEIPPQMNWDRPKTPFIFGVLAGFAPCIFELIIYTQCVQFTFSEGFFIALMIVFLFSLGTFVGLFPLALAKLGSSQIFRKKSNRKNRILYAMTLIIIVFNVIVMVLSILEIVVFPTEPISANL
;
A
#
# COMPACT_ATOMS: atom_id res chain seq x y z
N MET A 1 23.51 20.66 -7.36
CA MET A 1 22.16 21.10 -6.95
C MET A 1 21.20 19.91 -6.81
N PHE A 2 21.05 19.03 -7.81
CA PHE A 2 20.24 17.80 -7.67
C PHE A 2 20.82 16.77 -6.69
N GLN A 3 22.15 16.61 -6.67
CA GLN A 3 22.83 15.65 -5.78
C GLN A 3 22.68 15.98 -4.29
N SER A 4 22.74 17.27 -3.92
CA SER A 4 22.62 17.71 -2.53
C SER A 4 21.20 17.61 -1.96
N PHE A 5 20.17 17.53 -2.81
CA PHE A 5 18.77 17.42 -2.38
C PHE A 5 18.37 15.97 -2.11
N PHE A 6 18.96 15.00 -2.81
CA PHE A 6 18.57 13.58 -2.72
C PHE A 6 19.40 12.75 -1.73
N GLU A 7 20.65 13.14 -1.44
CA GLU A 7 21.51 12.40 -0.52
C GLU A 7 20.90 12.11 0.87
N PRO A 8 20.23 13.06 1.56
CA PRO A 8 19.66 12.78 2.88
C PRO A 8 18.42 11.85 2.82
N TYR A 9 17.67 11.88 1.71
CA TYR A 9 16.44 11.08 1.56
C TYR A 9 16.65 9.76 0.82
N LEU A 10 17.84 9.51 0.27
CA LEU A 10 18.12 8.28 -0.49
C LEU A 10 17.84 7.02 0.32
N VAL A 11 18.17 7.02 1.61
CA VAL A 11 17.87 5.90 2.52
C VAL A 11 16.36 5.75 2.70
N VAL A 12 15.62 6.84 2.90
CA VAL A 12 14.15 6.82 3.05
C VAL A 12 13.48 6.28 1.79
N PHE A 13 13.89 6.78 0.64
CA PHE A 13 13.44 6.34 -0.68
C PHE A 13 13.74 4.88 -0.97
N LEU A 14 14.95 4.41 -0.62
CA LEU A 14 15.33 3.02 -0.73
C LEU A 14 14.49 2.14 0.19
N MET A 15 14.26 2.55 1.44
CA MET A 15 13.42 1.81 2.38
C MET A 15 11.96 1.73 1.91
N ALA A 16 11.41 2.83 1.36
CA ALA A 16 10.08 2.83 0.77
C ALA A 16 9.97 1.83 -0.40
N PHE A 17 10.98 1.81 -1.29
CA PHE A 17 11.05 0.85 -2.39
C PHE A 17 11.17 -0.60 -1.89
N ILE A 18 12.07 -0.87 -0.94
CA ILE A 18 12.25 -2.22 -0.35
C ILE A 18 10.97 -2.68 0.35
N LEU A 19 10.29 -1.79 1.08
CA LEU A 19 9.02 -2.10 1.73
C LEU A 19 7.94 -2.44 0.69
N GLY A 20 7.87 -1.69 -0.42
CA GLY A 20 6.99 -2.00 -1.54
C GLY A 20 7.28 -3.37 -2.16
N PHE A 21 8.55 -3.71 -2.34
CA PHE A 21 8.96 -5.03 -2.84
C PHE A 21 8.60 -6.15 -1.87
N LEU A 22 8.87 -5.99 -0.57
CA LEU A 22 8.49 -6.97 0.47
C LEU A 22 6.97 -7.14 0.56
N HIS A 23 6.23 -6.05 0.33
CA HIS A 23 4.78 -6.06 0.32
C HIS A 23 4.18 -6.99 -0.75
N THR A 24 4.86 -7.22 -1.89
CA THR A 24 4.38 -8.21 -2.88
C THR A 24 4.60 -9.66 -2.43
N ILE A 25 5.62 -9.90 -1.61
CA ILE A 25 5.96 -11.23 -1.06
C ILE A 25 4.98 -11.62 0.06
N LEU A 26 4.44 -10.64 0.77
CA LEU A 26 3.40 -10.78 1.79
C LEU A 26 2.04 -10.42 1.18
N PRO A 27 1.43 -11.30 0.37
CA PRO A 27 0.25 -10.95 -0.39
C PRO A 27 -0.90 -10.60 0.55
N CYS A 28 -1.27 -9.32 0.52
CA CYS A 28 -2.59 -8.86 0.94
C CYS A 28 -3.58 -9.24 -0.18
N GLU A 29 -4.78 -9.69 0.18
CA GLU A 29 -5.76 -10.47 -0.60
C GLU A 29 -5.73 -10.32 -2.14
N ASP A 30 -5.75 -9.09 -2.67
CA ASP A 30 -6.21 -8.87 -4.04
C ASP A 30 -5.12 -8.85 -5.12
N LYS A 31 -3.90 -8.40 -4.78
CA LYS A 31 -2.82 -8.22 -5.79
C LYS A 31 -2.25 -9.54 -6.27
N ALA A 32 -2.18 -10.53 -5.38
CA ALA A 32 -1.72 -11.86 -5.70
C ALA A 32 -2.74 -12.63 -6.54
N ILE A 33 -4.03 -12.57 -6.20
CA ILE A 33 -5.09 -13.28 -6.92
C ILE A 33 -5.11 -12.87 -8.40
N PHE A 34 -5.00 -11.57 -8.69
CA PHE A 34 -4.94 -11.09 -10.06
C PHE A 34 -3.66 -11.51 -10.80
N LEU A 35 -2.53 -11.55 -10.10
CA LEU A 35 -1.27 -12.03 -10.66
C LEU A 35 -1.32 -13.53 -11.01
N PHE A 36 -1.97 -14.31 -10.16
CA PHE A 36 -2.23 -15.72 -10.43
C PHE A 36 -3.25 -15.88 -11.58
N TRP A 37 -4.26 -15.02 -11.68
CA TRP A 37 -5.33 -15.17 -12.67
C TRP A 37 -4.95 -14.62 -14.07
N SER A 38 -4.22 -13.51 -14.17
CA SER A 38 -3.72 -12.94 -15.43
C SER A 38 -2.79 -13.90 -16.21
N LEU A 39 -2.02 -14.73 -15.51
CA LEU A 39 -1.21 -15.79 -16.11
C LEU A 39 -2.04 -16.99 -16.63
N GLY A 40 -3.27 -17.18 -16.14
CA GLY A 40 -4.20 -18.19 -16.64
C GLY A 40 -5.02 -17.75 -17.84
N ILE A 41 -5.26 -16.44 -18.00
CA ILE A 41 -6.05 -15.87 -19.12
C ILE A 41 -5.23 -15.73 -20.39
N SER A 42 -3.98 -15.37 -20.23
CA SER A 42 -3.12 -15.05 -21.36
C SER A 42 -2.47 -16.32 -21.90
N LYS A 43 -2.80 -16.68 -23.15
CA LYS A 43 -2.23 -17.82 -23.86
C LYS A 43 -0.74 -17.64 -24.23
N THR A 44 -0.18 -16.43 -24.09
CA THR A 44 1.22 -16.14 -24.48
C THR A 44 1.95 -15.31 -23.42
N PRO A 45 3.25 -15.59 -23.15
CA PRO A 45 4.00 -14.94 -22.08
C PRO A 45 4.10 -13.41 -22.27
N LYS A 46 4.33 -12.95 -23.52
CA LYS A 46 4.39 -11.52 -23.86
C LYS A 46 3.12 -10.77 -23.46
N ARG A 47 1.96 -11.39 -23.68
CA ARG A 47 0.67 -10.79 -23.33
C ARG A 47 0.42 -10.78 -21.83
N SER A 48 0.89 -11.80 -21.11
CA SER A 48 0.81 -11.83 -19.64
C SER A 48 1.62 -10.68 -19.03
N PHE A 49 2.84 -10.44 -19.53
CA PHE A 49 3.65 -9.30 -19.10
C PHE A 49 2.97 -7.96 -19.42
N TYR A 50 2.32 -7.82 -20.58
CA TYR A 50 1.60 -6.60 -20.93
C TYR A 50 0.42 -6.31 -20.00
N ILE A 51 -0.41 -7.31 -19.72
CA ILE A 51 -1.53 -7.20 -18.77
C ILE A 51 -1.01 -6.85 -17.37
N LEU A 52 0.07 -7.51 -16.94
CA LEU A 52 0.71 -7.25 -15.65
C LEU A 52 1.25 -5.82 -15.55
N ALA A 53 1.89 -5.32 -16.62
CA ALA A 53 2.40 -3.96 -16.69
C ALA A 53 1.27 -2.94 -16.54
N LEU A 54 0.20 -3.08 -17.33
CA LEU A 54 -0.97 -2.19 -17.27
C LEU A 54 -1.67 -2.21 -15.91
N TYR A 55 -1.85 -3.39 -15.33
CA TYR A 55 -2.39 -3.55 -13.98
C TYR A 55 -1.52 -2.85 -12.94
N GLY A 56 -0.21 -3.05 -13.02
CA GLY A 56 0.77 -2.38 -12.16
C GLY A 56 0.74 -0.86 -12.27
N PHE A 57 0.64 -0.31 -13.48
CA PHE A 57 0.45 1.13 -13.68
C PHE A 57 -0.87 1.63 -13.08
N GLY A 58 -1.95 0.84 -13.17
CA GLY A 58 -3.21 1.14 -12.51
C GLY A 58 -3.07 1.22 -10.98
N LEU A 59 -2.34 0.28 -10.38
CA LEU A 59 -2.05 0.28 -8.94
C LEU A 59 -1.24 1.53 -8.52
N ILE A 60 -0.19 1.87 -9.27
CA ILE A 60 0.60 3.09 -9.01
C ILE A 60 -0.30 4.32 -9.10
N ALA A 61 -1.16 4.40 -10.13
CA ALA A 61 -2.08 5.51 -10.30
C ALA A 61 -3.05 5.65 -9.12
N ALA A 62 -3.66 4.56 -8.65
CA ALA A 62 -4.54 4.59 -7.47
C ALA A 62 -3.81 5.08 -6.22
N ASN A 63 -2.61 4.56 -5.94
CA ASN A 63 -1.81 4.96 -4.79
C ASN A 63 -1.43 6.44 -4.84
N LEU A 64 -1.07 6.96 -6.02
CA LEU A 64 -0.78 8.37 -6.21
C LEU A 64 -2.03 9.26 -6.10
N ILE A 65 -3.19 8.80 -6.58
CA ILE A 65 -4.46 9.52 -6.41
C ILE A 65 -4.81 9.65 -4.92
N ILE A 66 -4.69 8.56 -4.15
CA ILE A 66 -4.93 8.58 -2.70
C ILE A 66 -3.92 9.49 -2.00
N ALA A 67 -2.63 9.37 -2.33
CA ALA A 67 -1.60 10.24 -1.76
C ALA A 67 -1.84 11.71 -2.08
N GLY A 68 -2.19 12.03 -3.33
CA GLY A 68 -2.53 13.39 -3.74
C GLY A 68 -3.75 13.94 -3.00
N ALA A 69 -4.79 13.12 -2.81
CA ALA A 69 -5.96 13.49 -2.01
C ALA A 69 -5.59 13.76 -0.54
N LEU A 70 -4.75 12.91 0.06
CA LEU A 70 -4.26 13.09 1.43
C LEU A 70 -3.44 14.37 1.56
N ILE A 71 -2.45 14.58 0.68
CA ILE A 71 -1.65 15.80 0.61
C ILE A 71 -2.56 17.03 0.51
N PHE A 72 -3.57 16.99 -0.37
CA PHE A 72 -4.50 18.10 -0.55
C PHE A 72 -5.27 18.40 0.74
N VAL A 73 -5.81 17.37 1.40
CA VAL A 73 -6.52 17.50 2.69
C VAL A 73 -5.58 18.01 3.79
N THR A 74 -4.31 17.59 3.78
CA THR A 74 -3.30 18.00 4.75
C THR A 74 -2.86 19.46 4.57
N ILE A 75 -2.79 19.95 3.34
CA ILE A 75 -2.37 21.33 3.05
C ILE A 75 -3.53 22.32 3.24
N LEU A 76 -4.77 21.89 3.02
CA LEU A 76 -5.97 22.75 3.07
C LEU A 76 -6.06 23.63 4.34
N PRO A 77 -5.83 23.14 5.57
CA PRO A 77 -5.91 23.93 6.80
C PRO A 77 -4.90 25.10 6.84
N PHE A 78 -3.73 24.95 6.23
CA PHE A 78 -2.70 25.99 6.19
C PHE A 78 -3.12 27.19 5.33
N PHE A 79 -3.88 26.95 4.26
CA PHE A 79 -4.47 28.03 3.48
C PHE A 79 -5.49 28.86 4.28
N PHE A 80 -6.09 28.27 5.31
CA PHE A 80 -7.02 28.95 6.23
C PHE A 80 -6.33 29.53 7.48
N GLY A 81 -5.00 29.49 7.56
CA GLY A 81 -4.24 30.05 8.68
C GLY A 81 -4.34 29.25 9.99
N LEU A 82 -4.75 27.98 9.92
CA LEU A 82 -4.77 27.10 11.09
C LEU A 82 -3.34 26.71 11.49
N PRO A 83 -3.06 26.59 12.80
CA PRO A 83 -1.73 26.19 13.29
C PRO A 83 -1.37 24.77 12.83
N SER A 84 -0.10 24.55 12.55
CA SER A 84 0.44 23.20 12.29
C SER A 84 0.21 22.32 13.52
N PRO A 85 -0.39 21.13 13.38
CA PRO A 85 -0.52 20.21 14.51
C PRO A 85 0.86 19.77 14.99
N ASP A 86 1.05 19.68 16.31
CA ASP A 86 2.28 19.19 16.91
C ASP A 86 2.56 17.73 16.51
N SER A 87 3.84 17.33 16.50
CA SER A 87 4.31 15.97 16.16
C SER A 87 3.55 14.87 16.91
N SER A 88 3.24 15.10 18.20
CA SER A 88 2.48 14.18 19.04
C SER A 88 1.06 13.98 18.51
N THR A 89 0.38 15.06 18.13
CA THR A 89 -0.98 15.05 17.57
C THR A 89 -1.03 14.30 16.24
N ILE A 90 -0.05 14.51 15.36
CA ILE A 90 0.06 13.80 14.08
C ILE A 90 0.21 12.28 14.32
N ASN A 91 1.10 11.90 15.23
CA ASN A 91 1.33 10.49 15.56
C ASN A 91 0.11 9.83 16.21
N PHE A 92 -0.64 10.57 17.05
CA PHE A 92 -1.87 10.09 17.67
C PHE A 92 -2.93 9.73 16.61
N PHE A 93 -3.25 10.68 15.73
CA PHE A 93 -4.30 10.48 14.71
C PHE A 93 -3.88 9.48 13.64
N GLY A 94 -2.59 9.42 13.29
CA GLY A 94 -2.03 8.38 12.43
C GLY A 94 -2.21 6.99 13.03
N ALA A 95 -1.84 6.81 14.30
CA ALA A 95 -2.02 5.53 15.00
C ALA A 95 -3.51 5.16 15.15
N LEU A 96 -4.37 6.13 15.53
CA LEU A 96 -5.80 5.93 15.71
C LEU A 96 -6.49 5.47 14.41
N SER A 97 -6.22 6.15 13.29
CA SER A 97 -6.80 5.79 11.99
C SER A 97 -6.37 4.39 11.55
N SER A 98 -5.10 4.03 11.77
CA SER A 98 -4.55 2.69 11.50
C SER A 98 -5.21 1.61 12.36
N ILE A 99 -5.44 1.88 13.65
CA ILE A 99 -6.16 0.96 14.56
C ILE A 99 -7.58 0.72 14.07
N ILE A 100 -8.32 1.77 13.71
CA ILE A 100 -9.71 1.65 13.23
C ILE A 100 -9.76 0.79 11.97
N ALA A 101 -8.88 1.04 11.00
CA ALA A 101 -8.79 0.24 9.78
C ALA A 101 -8.44 -1.23 10.07
N ALA A 102 -7.49 -1.47 10.98
CA ALA A 102 -7.09 -2.81 11.39
C ALA A 102 -8.22 -3.58 12.11
N ILE A 103 -9.03 -2.90 12.95
CA ILE A 103 -10.19 -3.49 13.62
C ILE A 103 -11.27 -3.87 12.61
N ILE A 104 -11.55 -3.01 11.62
CA ILE A 104 -12.51 -3.32 10.55
C ILE A 104 -12.05 -4.56 9.78
N LEU A 105 -10.77 -4.60 9.38
CA LEU A 105 -10.17 -5.75 8.71
C LEU A 105 -10.26 -7.02 9.56
N LEU A 106 -9.92 -6.93 10.85
CA LEU A 106 -10.04 -8.04 11.81
C LEU A 106 -11.48 -8.57 11.87
N GLY A 107 -12.47 -7.68 11.89
CA GLY A 107 -13.89 -8.03 11.85
C GLY A 107 -14.29 -8.78 10.57
N VAL A 108 -13.73 -8.40 9.41
CA VAL A 108 -13.96 -9.11 8.14
C VAL A 108 -13.32 -10.50 8.16
N ILE A 109 -12.09 -10.61 8.68
CA ILE A 109 -11.37 -11.88 8.84
C ILE A 109 -12.11 -12.83 9.78
N LEU A 110 -12.55 -12.34 10.94
CA LEU A 110 -13.25 -13.12 11.96
C LEU A 110 -14.61 -13.64 11.48
N LYS A 111 -15.32 -12.86 10.64
CA LYS A 111 -16.59 -13.29 10.02
C LYS A 111 -16.40 -14.40 8.98
N GLY A 112 -15.17 -14.84 8.71
CA GLY A 112 -14.88 -15.91 7.75
C GLY A 112 -15.21 -15.55 6.30
N LYS A 113 -15.58 -14.28 6.05
CA LYS A 113 -15.84 -13.73 4.70
C LYS A 113 -14.56 -13.38 3.97
N TYR A 114 -13.44 -13.29 4.69
CA TYR A 114 -12.10 -13.14 4.13
C TYR A 114 -11.61 -14.50 3.62
N MET A 115 -11.88 -14.79 2.35
CA MET A 115 -11.46 -16.01 1.67
C MET A 115 -10.69 -15.64 0.39
N PRO A 116 -9.35 -15.57 0.43
CA PRO A 116 -8.53 -15.22 -0.74
C PRO A 116 -8.57 -16.23 -1.90
N HIS A 117 -9.43 -17.27 -1.86
CA HIS A 117 -9.29 -18.43 -2.75
C HIS A 117 -10.54 -19.28 -3.01
N ASN A 118 -11.76 -18.79 -2.79
CA ASN A 118 -12.94 -19.60 -3.12
C ASN A 118 -14.16 -18.87 -3.69
N ILE A 119 -14.19 -17.54 -3.64
CA ILE A 119 -15.34 -16.77 -4.16
C ILE A 119 -14.91 -15.93 -5.37
N SER A 120 -13.70 -15.37 -5.37
CA SER A 120 -13.26 -14.42 -6.39
C SER A 120 -12.86 -15.00 -7.75
N GLU A 121 -12.67 -16.32 -7.88
CA GLU A 121 -12.58 -16.97 -9.21
C GLU A 121 -13.88 -16.80 -10.02
N ASN A 122 -15.01 -16.60 -9.32
CA ASN A 122 -16.32 -16.36 -9.92
C ASN A 122 -16.77 -14.88 -9.87
N GLU A 123 -16.03 -14.00 -9.17
CA GLU A 123 -16.39 -12.57 -9.05
C GLU A 123 -15.81 -11.72 -10.17
N ILE A 124 -14.73 -12.17 -10.82
CA ILE A 124 -14.27 -11.47 -12.02
C ILE A 124 -15.21 -11.87 -13.15
N PRO A 125 -15.98 -10.92 -13.73
CA PRO A 125 -17.00 -11.26 -14.71
C PRO A 125 -16.34 -12.03 -15.87
N PRO A 126 -16.79 -13.25 -16.22
CA PRO A 126 -16.24 -13.98 -17.37
C PRO A 126 -16.44 -13.22 -18.69
N GLN A 127 -17.26 -12.17 -18.67
CA GLN A 127 -17.55 -11.24 -19.77
C GLN A 127 -16.53 -10.08 -19.88
N MET A 128 -15.61 -9.95 -18.93
CA MET A 128 -14.63 -8.85 -18.92
C MET A 128 -13.58 -9.09 -20.02
N ASN A 129 -13.52 -8.17 -20.98
CA ASN A 129 -12.64 -8.29 -22.14
C ASN A 129 -11.19 -7.86 -21.81
N TRP A 130 -10.31 -8.86 -21.61
CA TRP A 130 -8.88 -8.69 -21.33
C TRP A 130 -8.02 -8.44 -22.58
N ASP A 131 -8.62 -8.42 -23.77
CA ASP A 131 -7.96 -7.95 -24.99
C ASP A 131 -7.90 -6.41 -25.03
N ARG A 132 -8.80 -5.73 -24.30
CA ARG A 132 -8.81 -4.27 -24.24
C ARG A 132 -7.74 -3.76 -23.25
N PRO A 133 -6.84 -2.86 -23.66
CA PRO A 133 -5.75 -2.36 -22.79
C PRO A 133 -6.26 -1.53 -21.60
N LYS A 134 -7.47 -0.98 -21.69
CA LYS A 134 -8.10 -0.25 -20.58
C LYS A 134 -8.51 -1.18 -19.43
N THR A 135 -8.85 -2.43 -19.72
CA THR A 135 -9.41 -3.36 -18.73
C THR A 135 -8.41 -3.69 -17.61
N PRO A 136 -7.16 -4.13 -17.90
CA PRO A 136 -6.18 -4.37 -16.84
C PRO A 136 -5.84 -3.12 -16.03
N PHE A 137 -5.76 -1.96 -16.70
CA PHE A 137 -5.44 -0.70 -16.04
C PHE A 137 -6.55 -0.27 -15.06
N ILE A 138 -7.82 -0.23 -15.51
CA ILE A 138 -8.95 0.13 -14.65
C ILE A 138 -9.09 -0.85 -13.50
N PHE A 139 -8.90 -2.14 -13.77
CA PHE A 139 -8.89 -3.16 -12.72
C PHE A 139 -7.77 -2.92 -11.70
N GLY A 140 -6.57 -2.54 -12.16
CA GLY A 140 -5.47 -2.11 -11.29
C GLY A 140 -5.81 -0.90 -10.44
N VAL A 141 -6.49 0.10 -11.03
CA VAL A 141 -6.94 1.28 -10.28
C VAL A 141 -7.94 0.89 -9.19
N LEU A 142 -8.97 0.11 -9.52
CA LEU A 142 -9.98 -0.34 -8.56
C LEU A 142 -9.38 -1.20 -7.45
N ALA A 143 -8.47 -2.12 -7.79
CA ALA A 143 -7.78 -2.95 -6.82
C ALA A 143 -6.84 -2.14 -5.90
N GLY A 144 -6.27 -1.04 -6.40
CA GLY A 144 -5.42 -0.15 -5.60
C GLY A 144 -6.20 0.74 -4.63
N PHE A 145 -7.51 0.93 -4.84
CA PHE A 145 -8.34 1.74 -3.94
C PHE A 145 -8.70 1.05 -2.62
N ALA A 146 -8.49 -0.27 -2.51
CA ALA A 146 -8.64 -1.00 -1.26
C ALA A 146 -7.27 -1.06 -0.57
N PRO A 147 -6.92 -0.08 0.29
CA PRO A 147 -5.57 0.00 0.83
C PRO A 147 -5.30 -1.18 1.75
N CYS A 148 -4.18 -1.85 1.50
CA CYS A 148 -3.65 -2.79 2.46
C CYS A 148 -3.02 -2.04 3.64
N ILE A 149 -2.69 -2.79 4.69
CA ILE A 149 -2.13 -2.18 5.90
C ILE A 149 -0.74 -1.56 5.70
N PHE A 150 0.06 -2.09 4.78
CA PHE A 150 1.35 -1.51 4.40
C PHE A 150 1.16 -0.19 3.62
N GLU A 151 0.13 -0.11 2.78
CA GLU A 151 -0.25 1.13 2.10
C GLU A 151 -0.73 2.18 3.10
N LEU A 152 -1.50 1.79 4.11
CA LEU A 152 -1.90 2.70 5.19
C LEU A 152 -0.68 3.27 5.93
N ILE A 153 0.34 2.45 6.24
CA ILE A 153 1.58 2.93 6.86
C ILE A 153 2.25 3.98 5.96
N ILE A 154 2.40 3.68 4.67
CA ILE A 154 3.01 4.63 3.72
C ILE A 154 2.17 5.89 3.56
N TYR A 155 0.84 5.81 3.61
CA TYR A 155 -0.04 6.97 3.59
C TYR A 155 0.06 7.82 4.86
N THR A 156 0.21 7.20 6.04
CA THR A 156 0.47 7.94 7.28
C THR A 156 1.83 8.65 7.22
N GLN A 157 2.86 8.00 6.68
CA GLN A 157 4.15 8.65 6.42
C GLN A 157 4.01 9.78 5.38
N CYS A 158 3.23 9.59 4.32
CA CYS A 158 2.95 10.65 3.35
C CYS A 158 2.39 11.90 4.03
N VAL A 159 1.43 11.76 4.94
CA VAL A 159 0.89 12.90 5.72
C VAL A 159 1.96 13.54 6.59
N GLN A 160 2.76 12.74 7.32
CA GLN A 160 3.86 13.25 8.15
C GLN A 160 4.88 14.05 7.33
N PHE A 161 5.38 13.47 6.23
CA PHE A 161 6.34 14.12 5.34
C PHE A 161 5.76 15.35 4.65
N THR A 162 4.46 15.39 4.41
CA THR A 162 3.78 16.59 3.88
C THR A 162 3.88 17.74 4.88
N PHE A 163 3.74 17.44 6.17
CA PHE A 163 3.85 18.43 7.25
C PHE A 163 5.28 18.86 7.60
N SER A 164 6.31 18.07 7.27
CA SER A 164 7.70 18.38 7.65
C SER A 164 8.56 18.82 6.46
N GLU A 165 8.59 18.03 5.39
CA GLU A 165 9.53 18.19 4.26
C GLU A 165 8.86 18.72 2.98
N GLY A 166 7.52 18.77 2.97
CA GLY A 166 6.70 19.22 1.86
C GLY A 166 6.18 18.10 0.96
N PHE A 167 5.19 18.46 0.13
CA PHE A 167 4.38 17.50 -0.62
C PHE A 167 5.17 16.67 -1.64
N PHE A 168 6.25 17.22 -2.21
CA PHE A 168 7.01 16.53 -3.27
C PHE A 168 7.70 15.28 -2.71
N ILE A 169 8.33 15.40 -1.54
CA ILE A 169 9.01 14.27 -0.87
C ILE A 169 7.97 13.24 -0.43
N ALA A 170 6.85 13.68 0.14
CA ALA A 170 5.73 12.80 0.51
C ALA A 170 5.21 11.98 -0.69
N LEU A 171 4.98 12.64 -1.83
CA LEU A 171 4.53 11.98 -3.05
C LEU A 171 5.57 10.99 -3.60
N MET A 172 6.87 11.34 -3.54
CA MET A 172 7.96 10.46 -3.95
C MET A 172 8.08 9.19 -3.10
N ILE A 173 7.82 9.27 -1.81
CA ILE A 173 7.78 8.09 -0.93
C ILE A 173 6.70 7.11 -1.40
N VAL A 174 5.47 7.61 -1.62
CA VAL A 174 4.36 6.75 -2.09
C VAL A 174 4.63 6.21 -3.50
N PHE A 175 5.23 7.02 -4.37
CA PHE A 175 5.62 6.61 -5.71
C PHE A 175 6.63 5.46 -5.67
N LEU A 176 7.71 5.59 -4.89
CA LEU A 176 8.76 4.57 -4.78
C LEU A 176 8.27 3.30 -4.12
N PHE A 177 7.41 3.40 -3.11
CA PHE A 177 6.72 2.24 -2.55
C PHE A 177 5.87 1.52 -3.62
N SER A 178 5.11 2.28 -4.41
CA SER A 178 4.27 1.71 -5.48
C SER A 178 5.12 1.10 -6.61
N LEU A 179 6.28 1.69 -6.90
CA LEU A 179 7.25 1.18 -7.86
C LEU A 179 7.91 -0.12 -7.36
N GLY A 180 8.28 -0.18 -6.07
CA GLY A 180 8.74 -1.42 -5.44
C GLY A 180 7.69 -2.52 -5.50
N THR A 181 6.43 -2.17 -5.23
CA THR A 181 5.29 -3.08 -5.39
C THR A 181 5.15 -3.54 -6.83
N PHE A 182 5.26 -2.63 -7.80
CA PHE A 182 5.19 -2.98 -9.21
C PHE A 182 6.30 -3.95 -9.65
N VAL A 183 7.55 -3.66 -9.29
CA VAL A 183 8.71 -4.51 -9.60
C VAL A 183 8.57 -5.88 -8.94
N GLY A 184 8.11 -5.93 -7.69
CA GLY A 184 7.93 -7.17 -6.95
C GLY A 184 6.84 -8.10 -7.52
N LEU A 185 5.94 -7.60 -8.39
CA LEU A 185 4.97 -8.46 -9.09
C LEU A 185 5.65 -9.38 -10.12
N PHE A 186 6.71 -8.92 -10.80
CA PHE A 186 7.35 -9.70 -11.87
C PHE A 186 8.02 -11.00 -11.39
N PRO A 187 8.85 -11.00 -10.33
CA PRO A 187 9.41 -12.23 -9.77
C PRO A 187 8.33 -13.22 -9.33
N LEU A 188 7.24 -12.73 -8.73
CA LEU A 188 6.13 -13.57 -8.30
C LEU A 188 5.41 -14.21 -9.49
N ALA A 189 5.29 -13.47 -10.60
CA ALA A 189 4.66 -13.97 -11.83
C ALA A 189 5.53 -15.07 -12.47
N LEU A 190 6.85 -14.87 -12.49
CA LEU A 190 7.82 -15.87 -12.94
C LEU A 190 7.82 -17.13 -12.06
N ALA A 191 7.80 -16.95 -10.73
CA ALA A 191 7.77 -18.07 -9.79
C ALA A 191 6.53 -18.96 -9.98
N LYS A 192 5.37 -18.39 -10.35
CA LYS A 192 4.16 -19.18 -10.67
C LYS A 192 4.35 -20.05 -11.91
N LEU A 193 4.92 -19.51 -12.99
CA LEU A 193 5.14 -20.26 -14.23
C LEU A 193 5.96 -21.54 -13.96
N GLY A 194 6.94 -21.46 -13.05
CA GLY A 194 7.75 -22.63 -12.64
C GLY A 194 7.10 -23.53 -11.58
N SER A 195 6.24 -23.01 -10.69
CA SER A 195 5.70 -23.75 -9.53
C SER A 195 4.30 -24.35 -9.71
N SER A 196 3.66 -24.15 -10.87
CA SER A 196 2.31 -24.64 -11.18
C SER A 196 2.11 -26.16 -11.05
N GLN A 197 3.18 -26.95 -10.85
CA GLN A 197 3.11 -28.39 -10.62
C GLN A 197 3.27 -28.84 -9.14
N ILE A 198 3.66 -27.98 -8.20
CA ILE A 198 4.23 -28.47 -6.91
C ILE A 198 3.39 -28.21 -5.65
N PHE A 199 2.49 -27.21 -5.61
CA PHE A 199 1.79 -26.87 -4.35
C PHE A 199 0.29 -27.18 -4.33
N ARG A 200 -0.06 -28.37 -3.83
CA ARG A 200 -1.44 -28.75 -3.46
C ARG A 200 -1.76 -28.28 -2.02
N LYS A 201 -2.88 -27.56 -1.92
CA LYS A 201 -3.49 -26.75 -0.82
C LYS A 201 -3.37 -27.32 0.62
N LYS A 202 -2.92 -26.48 1.58
CA LYS A 202 -3.25 -26.59 3.03
C LYS A 202 -3.88 -25.26 3.49
N SER A 203 -5.21 -25.12 3.36
CA SER A 203 -5.90 -23.82 3.44
C SER A 203 -6.01 -23.23 4.86
N ASN A 204 -5.93 -24.04 5.92
CA ASN A 204 -6.22 -23.56 7.28
C ASN A 204 -5.10 -22.75 7.97
N ARG A 205 -3.85 -22.77 7.47
CA ARG A 205 -2.75 -21.97 8.07
C ARG A 205 -2.75 -20.50 7.66
N LYS A 206 -3.33 -20.14 6.51
CA LYS A 206 -3.23 -18.78 5.95
C LYS A 206 -3.98 -17.75 6.80
N ASN A 207 -5.17 -18.07 7.29
CA ASN A 207 -5.96 -17.14 8.13
C ASN A 207 -5.29 -16.86 9.49
N ARG A 208 -4.49 -17.79 10.03
CA ARG A 208 -3.73 -17.58 11.27
C ARG A 208 -2.61 -16.55 11.10
N ILE A 209 -1.91 -16.55 9.97
CA ILE A 209 -0.84 -15.58 9.69
C ILE A 209 -1.43 -14.18 9.56
N LEU A 210 -2.51 -14.06 8.79
CA LEU A 210 -3.21 -12.79 8.59
C LEU A 210 -3.74 -12.24 9.92
N TYR A 211 -4.38 -13.08 10.75
CA TYR A 211 -4.82 -12.70 12.09
C TYR A 211 -3.66 -12.23 12.98
N ALA A 212 -2.55 -12.96 12.99
CA ALA A 212 -1.36 -12.57 13.76
C ALA A 212 -0.77 -11.24 13.29
N MET A 213 -0.70 -11.00 11.98
CA MET A 213 -0.23 -9.73 11.42
C MET A 213 -1.15 -8.57 11.80
N THR A 214 -2.48 -8.72 11.64
CA THR A 214 -3.44 -7.68 12.03
C THR A 214 -3.35 -7.37 13.52
N LEU A 215 -3.19 -8.39 14.37
CA LEU A 215 -3.03 -8.21 15.82
C LEU A 215 -1.72 -7.50 16.19
N ILE A 216 -0.60 -7.86 15.56
CA ILE A 216 0.68 -7.16 15.76
C ILE A 216 0.54 -5.67 15.41
N ILE A 217 -0.17 -5.34 14.33
CA ILE A 217 -0.33 -3.96 13.89
C ILE A 217 -1.21 -3.18 14.86
N ILE A 218 -2.30 -3.78 15.36
CA ILE A 218 -3.12 -3.16 16.41
C ILE A 218 -2.25 -2.88 17.65
N VAL A 219 -1.49 -3.87 18.13
CA VAL A 219 -0.63 -3.71 19.31
C VAL A 219 0.43 -2.63 19.09
N PHE A 220 1.12 -2.65 17.94
CA PHE A 220 2.12 -1.64 17.61
C PHE A 220 1.52 -0.23 17.57
N ASN A 221 0.38 -0.03 16.91
CA ASN A 221 -0.25 1.28 16.84
C ASN A 221 -0.82 1.72 18.19
N VAL A 222 -1.30 0.80 19.04
CA VAL A 222 -1.68 1.12 20.43
C VAL A 222 -0.46 1.62 21.21
N ILE A 223 0.70 0.98 21.04
CA ILE A 223 1.95 1.45 21.66
C ILE A 223 2.30 2.86 21.16
N VAL A 224 2.28 3.10 19.85
CA VAL A 224 2.55 4.43 19.27
C VAL A 224 1.55 5.48 19.79
N MET A 225 0.27 5.12 19.90
CA MET A 225 -0.77 6.00 20.42
C MET A 225 -0.54 6.35 21.90
N VAL A 226 -0.17 5.36 22.73
CA VAL A 226 0.16 5.59 24.15
C VAL A 226 1.43 6.44 24.28
N LEU A 227 2.47 6.15 23.50
CA LEU A 227 3.70 6.95 23.48
C LEU A 227 3.43 8.41 23.07
N SER A 228 2.55 8.60 22.09
CA SER A 228 2.11 9.93 21.66
C SER A 228 1.34 10.70 22.76
N ILE A 229 0.51 10.03 23.56
CA ILE A 229 -0.13 10.64 24.76
C ILE A 229 0.91 11.06 25.80
N LEU A 230 2.01 10.31 25.92
CA LEU A 230 3.12 10.63 26.82
C LEU A 230 4.09 11.66 26.24
N GLU A 231 3.76 12.28 25.10
CA GLU A 231 4.61 13.23 24.36
C GLU A 231 5.96 12.62 23.90
N ILE A 232 6.06 11.28 23.88
CA ILE A 232 7.21 10.56 23.34
C ILE A 232 7.00 10.39 21.85
N VAL A 233 7.67 11.23 21.08
CA VAL A 233 7.50 11.29 19.63
C VAL A 233 8.29 10.15 18.96
N VAL A 234 7.57 9.14 18.47
CA VAL A 234 8.16 8.01 17.72
C VAL A 234 8.66 8.45 16.35
N PHE A 235 7.94 9.37 15.71
CA PHE A 235 8.32 9.98 14.43
C PHE A 235 8.43 11.50 14.61
N PRO A 236 9.63 12.03 14.88
CA PRO A 236 9.83 13.46 15.05
C PRO A 236 9.57 14.19 13.74
N THR A 237 8.73 15.22 13.79
CA THR A 237 8.53 16.16 12.67
C THR A 237 9.09 17.51 13.09
N GLU A 238 10.06 18.03 12.34
CA GLU A 238 10.46 19.43 12.48
C GLU A 238 9.40 20.31 11.81
N PRO A 239 8.98 21.43 12.43
CA PRO A 239 8.00 22.33 11.84
C PRO A 239 8.56 22.93 10.54
N ILE A 240 7.70 23.09 9.53
CA ILE A 240 8.02 23.80 8.28
C ILE A 240 8.58 25.17 8.66
N SER A 241 9.90 25.34 8.57
CA SER A 241 10.48 26.67 8.48
C SER A 241 9.88 27.31 7.24
N ALA A 242 9.25 28.47 7.42
CA ALA A 242 8.44 29.18 6.42
C ALA A 242 9.29 29.71 5.24
N ASN A 243 9.93 28.82 4.49
CA ASN A 243 10.57 29.09 3.21
C ASN A 243 9.76 28.35 2.14
N LEU A 244 8.51 28.77 1.99
CA LEU A 244 7.79 28.65 0.72
C LEU A 244 8.37 29.68 -0.27
#